data_AF-A0A960JVL6-F1
#
_entry.id   AF-A0A960JVL6-F1
#
_cell.length_a   1.000
_cell.length_b   1.000
_cell.length_c   1.000
_cell.angle_alpha   90.00
_cell.angle_beta   90.00
_cell.angle_gamma   90.00
#
_symmetry.space_group_name_H-M   'P 1'
#
loop_
_entity.id
_entity.type
_entity.pdbx_description
1 polymer ?
#
loop_
_entity_poly.entity_id
_entity_poly.type
_entity_poly.pdbx_seq_one_letter_code
_entity_poly.pdbx_strand_id
1 'polypeptide(L)'
;MITQMLMLGAEEPAGGSGAFLGEDLMSYLVLALGAALVAGNVAAIVRPPEGAKKREGDLERAPIARSVVMAVVGLIAAVWALASLVS
;
A
#
# COMPACT_ATOMS: atom_id res chain seq x y z
N MET A 1 -23.99 -10.44 -39.97
CA MET A 1 -22.54 -10.24 -40.27
C MET A 1 -22.01 -8.92 -39.73
N ILE A 2 -22.71 -7.78 -39.91
CA ILE A 2 -22.28 -6.46 -39.39
C ILE A 2 -22.13 -6.44 -37.85
N THR A 3 -23.02 -7.12 -37.11
CA THR A 3 -22.95 -7.22 -35.65
C THR A 3 -21.75 -8.03 -35.12
N GLN A 4 -21.23 -8.99 -35.91
CA GLN A 4 -20.01 -9.74 -35.57
C GLN A 4 -18.74 -8.93 -35.82
N MET A 5 -18.79 -7.97 -36.74
CA MET A 5 -17.65 -7.10 -37.07
C MET A 5 -17.49 -5.96 -36.05
N LEU A 6 -18.59 -5.53 -35.41
CA LEU A 6 -18.58 -4.58 -34.29
C LEU A 6 -18.07 -5.22 -32.97
N MET A 7 -18.24 -6.54 -32.82
CA MET A 7 -17.75 -7.30 -31.65
C MET A 7 -16.28 -7.72 -31.74
N LEU A 8 -15.64 -7.57 -32.91
CA LEU A 8 -14.24 -7.97 -33.13
C LEU A 8 -13.22 -6.87 -32.75
N GLY A 9 -13.68 -5.67 -32.38
CA GLY A 9 -12.84 -4.53 -31.99
C GLY A 9 -12.72 -4.30 -30.49
N ALA A 10 -13.21 -5.22 -29.65
CA ALA A 10 -13.22 -5.07 -28.19
C ALA A 10 -12.28 -6.05 -27.46
N GLU A 11 -11.46 -6.81 -28.18
CA GLU A 11 -10.36 -7.56 -27.59
C GLU A 11 -9.09 -6.72 -27.66
N GLU A 12 -9.05 -5.68 -26.83
CA GLU A 12 -7.78 -5.07 -26.41
C GLU A 12 -6.88 -6.21 -25.93
N PRO A 13 -5.66 -6.38 -26.47
CA PRO A 13 -4.72 -7.36 -25.95
C PRO A 13 -4.25 -6.88 -24.59
N ALA A 14 -5.03 -7.19 -23.54
CA ALA A 14 -4.65 -7.05 -22.13
C ALA A 14 -3.63 -8.15 -21.76
N GLY A 15 -2.64 -8.36 -22.62
CA GLY A 15 -1.66 -9.46 -22.56
C GLY A 15 -0.30 -8.92 -22.94
N GLY A 16 0.19 -7.97 -22.16
CA GLY A 16 1.46 -7.29 -22.39
C GLY A 16 2.07 -6.82 -21.08
N SER A 17 2.35 -7.76 -20.19
CA SER A 17 3.12 -7.57 -18.95
C SER A 17 4.58 -7.23 -19.27
N GLY A 18 4.81 -6.07 -19.88
CA GLY A 18 6.15 -5.51 -20.12
C GLY A 18 6.72 -4.75 -18.91
N ALA A 19 5.95 -4.63 -17.83
CA ALA A 19 6.41 -4.04 -16.58
C ALA A 19 7.14 -5.09 -15.73
N PHE A 20 8.26 -4.71 -15.12
CA PHE A 20 9.14 -5.54 -14.28
C PHE A 20 8.44 -6.33 -13.15
N LEU A 21 7.19 -6.00 -12.80
CA LEU A 21 6.39 -6.63 -11.74
C LEU A 21 5.30 -7.60 -12.26
N GLY A 22 5.17 -7.79 -13.58
CA GLY A 22 4.30 -8.82 -14.16
C GLY A 22 2.80 -8.63 -13.90
N GLU A 23 2.05 -9.74 -13.96
CA GLU A 23 0.60 -9.81 -13.72
C GLU A 23 0.22 -9.44 -12.27
N ASP A 24 1.17 -9.56 -11.34
CA ASP A 24 1.00 -9.31 -9.90
C ASP A 24 1.47 -7.92 -9.45
N LEU A 25 1.59 -6.97 -10.38
CA LEU A 25 2.02 -5.60 -10.11
C LEU A 25 1.33 -4.99 -8.88
N MET A 26 0.00 -5.09 -8.82
CA MET A 26 -0.78 -4.53 -7.70
C MET A 26 -0.46 -5.23 -6.36
N SER A 27 -0.33 -6.56 -6.36
CA SER A 27 0.00 -7.34 -5.17
C SER A 27 1.36 -6.91 -4.62
N TYR A 28 2.38 -6.76 -5.49
CA TYR A 28 3.69 -6.29 -5.08
C TYR A 28 3.70 -4.84 -4.59
N LEU A 29 2.95 -3.93 -5.24
CA LEU A 29 2.85 -2.54 -4.80
C LEU A 29 2.15 -2.40 -3.44
N VAL A 30 1.06 -3.13 -3.23
CA VAL A 30 0.32 -3.13 -1.95
C VAL A 30 1.19 -3.75 -0.85
N LEU A 31 1.90 -4.83 -1.15
CA LEU A 31 2.84 -5.45 -0.21
C LEU A 31 3.95 -4.47 0.21
N ALA A 32 4.59 -3.82 -0.76
CA ALA A 32 5.64 -2.84 -0.51
C ALA A 32 5.14 -1.64 0.31
N LEU A 33 3.97 -1.09 -0.05
CA LEU A 33 3.36 0.03 0.66
C LEU A 33 2.96 -0.35 2.09
N GLY A 34 2.32 -1.50 2.27
CA GLY A 34 1.93 -2.00 3.59
C GLY A 34 3.12 -2.24 4.50
N ALA A 35 4.17 -2.89 3.98
CA ALA A 35 5.42 -3.11 4.70
C ALA A 35 6.12 -1.79 5.07
N ALA A 36 6.17 -0.81 4.16
CA ALA A 36 6.74 0.51 4.42
C ALA A 36 5.98 1.28 5.51
N LEU A 37 4.64 1.19 5.53
CA LEU A 37 3.82 1.80 6.58
C LEU A 37 4.13 1.20 7.95
N VAL A 38 4.23 -0.13 8.05
CA VAL A 38 4.57 -0.81 9.31
C VAL A 38 5.98 -0.40 9.75
N ALA A 39 6.96 -0.53 8.86
CA ALA A 39 8.36 -0.21 9.15
C ALA A 39 8.55 1.26 9.57
N GLY A 40 7.93 2.21 8.86
CA GLY A 40 8.04 3.64 9.16
C GLY A 40 7.42 4.02 10.50
N ASN A 41 6.24 3.48 10.83
CA ASN A 41 5.60 3.73 12.13
C ASN A 41 6.40 3.08 13.28
N VAL A 42 6.92 1.86 13.10
CA VAL A 42 7.80 1.22 14.11
C VAL A 42 9.09 2.01 14.29
N ALA A 43 9.72 2.46 13.20
CA ALA A 43 10.94 3.27 13.26
C ALA A 43 10.72 4.60 13.99
N ALA A 44 9.55 5.23 13.83
CA ALA A 44 9.20 6.45 14.56
C ALA A 44 9.02 6.21 16.08
N ILE A 45 8.59 5.01 16.48
CA ILE A 45 8.50 4.62 17.90
C ILE A 45 9.88 4.30 18.47
N VAL A 46 10.72 3.55 17.73
CA VAL A 46 12.06 3.13 18.17
C VAL A 46 13.03 4.32 18.24
N ARG A 47 12.93 5.24 17.27
CA ARG A 47 13.72 6.46 17.23
C ARG A 47 12.82 7.68 17.17
N PRO A 48 12.22 8.07 18.31
CA PRO A 48 11.46 9.30 18.39
C PRO A 48 12.37 10.47 17.97
N PRO A 49 11.93 11.39 17.10
CA PRO A 49 12.75 12.52 16.71
C PRO A 49 13.02 13.44 17.91
N GLU A 50 14.28 13.46 18.36
CA GLU A 50 14.78 14.40 19.36
C GLU A 50 14.67 15.82 18.79
N GLY A 51 13.67 16.58 19.24
CA GLY A 51 13.45 17.96 18.78
C GLY A 51 12.11 18.21 18.09
N ALA A 52 11.12 17.33 18.22
CA ALA A 52 9.72 17.75 18.05
C ALA A 52 9.42 18.81 19.12
N LYS A 53 9.73 20.07 18.79
CA LYS A 53 9.47 21.23 19.65
C LYS A 53 7.98 21.22 19.96
N LYS A 54 7.61 20.78 21.17
CA LYS A 54 6.26 20.97 21.72
C LYS A 54 5.95 22.44 21.55
N ARG A 55 5.07 22.78 20.61
CA ARG A 55 4.57 24.15 20.47
C ARG A 55 3.65 24.42 21.66
N GLU A 56 3.59 25.68 22.07
CA GLU A 56 2.65 26.10 23.10
C GLU A 56 1.21 25.84 22.58
N GLY A 57 0.50 24.93 23.24
CA GLY A 57 -0.80 24.38 22.78
C GLY A 57 -0.77 22.95 22.21
N ASP A 58 0.40 22.30 22.18
CA ASP A 58 0.52 20.89 21.76
C ASP A 58 -0.08 19.96 22.84
N LEU A 59 -0.79 18.91 22.41
CA LEU A 59 -1.44 17.96 23.30
C LEU A 59 -0.39 17.32 24.24
N GLU A 60 -0.77 17.12 25.51
CA GLU A 60 0.09 16.54 26.55
C GLU A 60 0.75 15.22 26.10
N ARG A 61 0.04 14.50 25.21
CA ARG A 61 0.45 13.30 24.49
C ARG A 61 0.27 13.52 22.98
N ALA A 62 1.31 13.30 22.19
CA ALA A 62 1.17 13.23 20.73
C ALA A 62 0.12 12.16 20.35
N PRO A 63 -0.66 12.33 19.25
CA PRO A 63 -1.74 11.42 18.87
C PRO A 63 -1.21 10.07 18.36
N ILE A 64 -0.66 9.26 19.28
CA ILE A 64 -0.15 7.90 19.03
C ILE A 64 -1.26 7.02 18.43
N ALA A 65 -2.52 7.26 18.81
CA ALA A 65 -3.67 6.56 18.25
C ALA A 65 -3.72 6.63 16.71
N ARG A 66 -3.38 7.78 16.11
CA ARG A 66 -3.42 7.94 14.64
C ARG A 66 -2.31 7.15 13.94
N SER A 67 -1.12 7.14 14.53
CA SER A 67 0.04 6.39 13.99
C SER A 67 -0.17 4.88 14.11
N VAL A 68 -0.73 4.41 15.22
CA VAL A 68 -1.07 2.99 15.41
C VAL A 68 -2.13 2.52 14.41
N VAL A 69 -3.18 3.31 14.17
CA VAL A 69 -4.22 2.97 13.17
C VAL A 69 -3.60 2.82 11.77
N MET A 70 -2.75 3.77 11.35
CA MET A 70 -2.04 3.68 10.07
C MET A 70 -1.17 2.42 9.99
N ALA A 71 -0.41 2.10 11.05
CA ALA A 71 0.41 0.89 11.09
C ALA A 71 -0.43 -0.39 10.94
N VAL A 72 -1.58 -0.48 11.61
CA VAL A 72 -2.48 -1.65 11.53
C VAL A 72 -3.08 -1.78 10.12
N VAL A 73 -3.52 -0.67 9.51
CA VAL A 73 -4.04 -0.69 8.13
C VAL A 73 -2.97 -1.17 7.16
N GLY A 74 -1.74 -0.66 7.27
CA GLY A 74 -0.61 -1.11 6.47
C GLY A 74 -0.30 -2.59 6.66
N LEU A 75 -0.39 -3.10 7.90
CA LEU A 75 -0.17 -4.51 8.22
C LEU A 75 -1.23 -5.40 7.57
N ILE A 76 -2.51 -5.06 7.68
CA ILE A 76 -3.62 -5.82 7.08
C ILE A 76 -3.43 -5.88 5.56
N ALA A 77 -3.12 -4.75 4.93
CA ALA A 77 -2.87 -4.68 3.49
C ALA A 77 -1.67 -5.55 3.08
N ALA A 78 -0.56 -5.53 3.84
CA ALA A 78 0.61 -6.34 3.56
C ALA A 78 0.32 -7.85 3.69
N VAL A 79 -0.39 -8.27 4.75
CA VAL A 79 -0.77 -9.66 4.95
C VAL A 79 -1.71 -10.14 3.84
N TRP A 80 -2.67 -9.31 3.43
CA TRP A 80 -3.58 -9.67 2.35
C TRP A 80 -2.86 -9.79 1.00
N ALA A 81 -1.98 -8.85 0.67
CA ALA A 81 -1.18 -8.92 -0.55
C ALA A 81 -0.25 -10.14 -0.58
N LEU A 82 0.38 -10.48 0.56
CA LEU A 82 1.16 -11.73 0.70
C LEU A 82 0.29 -12.96 0.46
N ALA A 83 -0.91 -13.00 1.03
CA ALA A 83 -1.83 -14.10 0.80
C ALA A 83 -2.18 -14.23 -0.69
N SER A 84 -2.48 -13.11 -1.36
CA SER A 84 -2.77 -13.09 -2.81
C SER A 84 -1.61 -13.52 -3.69
N LEU A 85 -0.36 -13.29 -3.27
CA LEU A 85 0.84 -13.75 -3.99
C LEU A 85 1.11 -15.25 -3.82
N VAL A 86 0.62 -15.85 -2.74
CA VAL A 86 0.83 -17.27 -2.42
C VAL A 86 -0.35 -18.14 -2.88
N SER A 87 -1.52 -17.55 -3.09
CA SER A 87 -2.76 -18.21 -3.56
C SER A 87 -2.87 -18.23 -5.08
#